data_AF-A0A7I4A803-F1
#
_entry.id   AF-A0A7I4A803-F1
#
_cell.length_a   1.000
_cell.length_b   1.000
_cell.length_c   1.000
_cell.angle_alpha   90.00
_cell.angle_beta   90.00
_cell.angle_gamma   90.00
#
_symmetry.space_group_name_H-M   'P 1'
#
loop_
_entity.id
_entity.type
_entity.pdbx_description
1 polymer ?
#
loop_
_entity_poly.entity_id
_entity_poly.type
_entity_poly.pdbx_seq_one_letter_code
_entity_poly.pdbx_strand_id
1 'polypeptide(L)'
;MGDVSPFQGVHLHHIARETSDVNRLVDFYQQVFGFKKLETPQSFGDFNVTWLHLPPIYSLHVVERDPKSRLPESPFVVPSDANADVSALWRGPHLSFRVSDYDAAINTLKGMVWRLVTGRHPHKLRLRTIQDGWQNFCR
;
A
#
# COMPACT_ATOMS: atom_id res chain seq x y z
N MET A 1 20.81 16.44 -15.95
CA MET A 1 20.99 15.92 -14.58
C MET A 1 19.85 14.94 -14.35
N GLY A 2 20.13 13.65 -14.29
CA GLY A 2 19.07 12.67 -14.04
C GLY A 2 18.48 12.91 -12.66
N ASP A 3 17.16 12.84 -12.53
CA ASP A 3 16.48 12.84 -11.23
C ASP A 3 17.02 11.67 -10.41
N VAL A 4 17.97 11.94 -9.52
CA VAL A 4 18.47 10.95 -8.57
C VAL A 4 17.40 10.86 -7.49
N SER A 5 16.63 9.78 -7.51
CA SER A 5 15.72 9.44 -6.42
C SER A 5 16.43 9.62 -5.08
N PRO A 6 15.80 10.28 -4.08
CA PRO A 6 16.37 10.41 -2.74
C PRO A 6 16.44 9.06 -2.01
N PHE A 7 15.79 8.04 -2.59
CA PHE A 7 15.76 6.67 -2.09
C PHE A 7 16.61 5.79 -3.00
N GLN A 8 17.55 5.06 -2.41
CA GLN A 8 18.39 4.11 -3.11
C GLN A 8 17.64 2.79 -3.35
N GLY A 9 17.82 2.20 -4.54
CA GLY A 9 17.28 0.89 -4.89
C GLY A 9 15.76 0.81 -5.02
N VAL A 10 15.08 1.94 -5.20
CA VAL A 10 13.62 1.97 -5.41
C VAL A 10 13.24 1.15 -6.62
N HIS A 11 12.36 0.18 -6.42
CA HIS A 11 11.64 -0.48 -7.50
C HIS A 11 10.25 -0.91 -7.02
N LEU A 12 9.33 -1.01 -7.98
CA LEU A 12 8.03 -1.63 -7.72
C LEU A 12 8.28 -3.06 -7.23
N HIS A 13 7.66 -3.41 -6.12
CA HIS A 13 7.76 -4.73 -5.53
C HIS A 13 6.51 -5.54 -5.85
N HIS A 14 5.33 -4.98 -5.56
CA HIS A 14 4.06 -5.61 -5.88
C HIS A 14 2.93 -4.60 -6.05
N ILE A 15 1.85 -5.08 -6.67
CA ILE A 15 0.56 -4.40 -6.76
C ILE A 15 -0.43 -5.19 -5.92
N ALA A 16 -1.21 -4.52 -5.08
CA ALA A 16 -2.31 -5.13 -4.37
C ALA A 16 -3.64 -4.67 -4.95
N ARG A 17 -4.57 -5.62 -5.09
CA ARG A 17 -5.92 -5.40 -5.56
C ARG A 17 -6.90 -6.05 -4.59
N GLU A 18 -7.78 -5.24 -4.03
CA GLU A 18 -8.88 -5.73 -3.21
C GLU A 18 -10.03 -6.29 -4.06
N THR A 19 -10.77 -7.25 -3.51
CA THR A 19 -12.01 -7.77 -4.10
C THR A 19 -12.89 -8.46 -3.06
N SER A 20 -14.21 -8.48 -3.27
CA SER A 20 -15.14 -9.29 -2.47
C SER A 20 -15.13 -10.78 -2.82
N ASP A 21 -14.51 -11.17 -3.94
CA ASP A 21 -14.47 -12.56 -4.42
C ASP A 21 -13.06 -12.90 -4.92
N VAL A 22 -12.18 -13.28 -3.99
CA VAL A 22 -10.77 -13.58 -4.25
C VAL A 22 -10.64 -14.71 -5.26
N ASN A 23 -11.42 -15.78 -5.12
CA ASN A 23 -11.32 -16.97 -5.96
C ASN A 23 -11.69 -16.64 -7.41
N ARG A 24 -12.81 -15.94 -7.64
CA ARG A 24 -13.22 -15.55 -8.99
C ARG A 24 -12.18 -14.65 -9.68
N LEU A 25 -11.60 -13.71 -8.95
CA LEU A 25 -10.60 -12.80 -9.54
C LEU A 25 -9.27 -13.52 -9.80
N VAL A 26 -8.85 -14.42 -8.91
CA VAL A 26 -7.70 -15.30 -9.12
C VAL A 26 -7.91 -16.18 -10.35
N ASP A 27 -9.06 -16.85 -10.45
CA ASP A 27 -9.41 -17.70 -11.60
C ASP A 27 -9.34 -16.91 -12.91
N PHE A 28 -9.85 -15.68 -12.93
CA PHE A 28 -9.73 -14.81 -14.10
C PHE A 28 -8.26 -14.57 -14.49
N TYR A 29 -7.39 -14.20 -13.54
CA TYR A 29 -5.97 -13.97 -13.85
C TYR A 29 -5.23 -15.25 -14.26
N GLN A 30 -5.57 -16.39 -13.67
CA GLN A 30 -4.97 -17.66 -14.04
C GLN A 30 -5.44 -18.15 -15.41
N GLN A 31 -6.74 -18.10 -15.69
CA GLN A 31 -7.34 -18.67 -16.90
C GLN A 31 -7.19 -17.75 -18.12
N VAL A 32 -7.31 -16.43 -17.94
CA VAL A 32 -7.25 -15.47 -19.06
C VAL A 32 -5.81 -15.04 -19.34
N PHE A 33 -5.02 -14.81 -18.29
CA PHE A 33 -3.65 -14.28 -18.43
C PHE A 33 -2.55 -15.30 -18.12
N GLY A 34 -2.88 -16.50 -17.65
CA GLY A 34 -1.88 -17.54 -17.36
C GLY A 34 -1.04 -17.27 -16.12
N PHE A 35 -1.48 -16.39 -15.21
CA PHE A 35 -0.72 -16.07 -14.00
C PHE A 35 -0.60 -17.29 -13.09
N LYS A 36 0.56 -17.42 -12.42
CA LYS A 36 0.85 -18.55 -11.53
C LYS A 36 0.69 -18.12 -10.09
N LYS A 37 0.06 -18.97 -9.28
CA LYS A 37 0.01 -18.77 -7.82
C LYS A 37 1.42 -18.94 -7.24
N LEU A 38 1.80 -18.03 -6.35
CA LEU A 38 3.04 -18.10 -5.59
C LEU A 38 2.78 -18.78 -4.24
N GLU A 39 3.80 -19.42 -3.67
CA GLU A 39 3.73 -19.91 -2.30
C GLU A 39 3.66 -18.72 -1.33
N THR A 40 2.75 -18.82 -0.36
CA THR A 40 2.52 -17.75 0.63
C THR A 40 2.58 -18.31 2.04
N PRO A 41 2.91 -17.48 3.05
CA PRO A 41 2.73 -17.86 4.45
C PRO A 41 1.29 -18.34 4.69
N GLN A 42 1.14 -19.38 5.51
CA GLN A 42 -0.11 -20.13 5.64
C GLN A 42 -1.24 -19.35 6.33
N SER A 43 -0.95 -18.20 6.91
CA SER A 43 -1.95 -17.33 7.57
C SER A 43 -1.52 -15.86 7.58
N PHE A 44 -2.39 -14.97 7.09
CA PHE A 44 -2.26 -13.51 7.16
C PHE A 44 -3.54 -12.95 7.81
N GLY A 45 -3.61 -13.00 9.15
CA GLY A 45 -4.84 -12.67 9.89
C GLY A 45 -6.05 -13.52 9.49
N ASP A 46 -7.25 -13.02 9.77
CA ASP A 46 -8.53 -13.71 9.51
C ASP A 46 -9.14 -13.37 8.13
N PHE A 47 -8.30 -13.17 7.10
CA PHE A 47 -8.78 -12.82 5.76
C PHE A 47 -7.97 -13.46 4.64
N ASN A 48 -8.61 -13.65 3.50
CA ASN A 48 -7.99 -14.34 2.37
C ASN A 48 -7.06 -13.42 1.57
N VAL A 49 -5.85 -13.91 1.28
CA VAL A 49 -4.91 -13.24 0.36
C VAL A 49 -4.29 -14.28 -0.56
N THR A 50 -4.32 -14.04 -1.88
CA THR A 50 -3.64 -14.90 -2.86
C THR A 50 -2.59 -14.09 -3.63
N TRP A 51 -1.40 -14.65 -3.77
CA TRP A 51 -0.29 -14.00 -4.46
C TRP A 51 -0.12 -14.64 -5.83
N LEU A 52 -0.09 -13.81 -6.87
CA LEU A 52 0.08 -14.22 -8.24
C LEU A 52 1.38 -13.66 -8.79
N HIS A 53 2.08 -14.43 -9.61
CA HIS A 53 3.20 -13.94 -10.39
C HIS A 53 2.70 -12.98 -11.47
N LEU A 54 3.16 -11.74 -11.42
CA LEU A 54 2.91 -10.69 -12.40
C LEU A 54 4.19 -10.46 -13.22
N PRO A 55 4.23 -10.86 -14.50
CA PRO A 55 5.40 -10.63 -15.35
C PRO A 55 5.76 -9.13 -15.43
N PRO A 56 7.05 -8.75 -15.52
CA PRO A 56 8.21 -9.65 -15.65
C PRO A 56 8.73 -10.25 -14.33
N ILE A 57 8.64 -9.56 -13.19
CA ILE A 57 9.23 -10.02 -11.91
C ILE A 57 8.47 -9.53 -10.66
N TYR A 58 7.22 -9.10 -10.79
CA TYR A 58 6.43 -8.55 -9.68
C TYR A 58 5.46 -9.59 -9.11
N SER A 59 4.88 -9.31 -7.95
CA SER A 59 3.70 -10.03 -7.48
C SER A 59 2.45 -9.16 -7.58
N LEU A 60 1.33 -9.81 -7.86
CA LEU A 60 -0.02 -9.27 -7.71
C LEU A 60 -0.64 -9.92 -6.48
N HIS A 61 -0.97 -9.11 -5.48
CA HIS A 61 -1.68 -9.57 -4.29
C HIS A 61 -3.17 -9.34 -4.49
N VAL A 62 -3.96 -10.41 -4.50
CA VAL A 62 -5.41 -10.35 -4.49
C VAL A 62 -5.87 -10.48 -3.05
N VAL A 63 -6.43 -9.41 -2.50
CA VAL A 63 -6.75 -9.28 -1.08
C VAL A 63 -8.27 -9.29 -0.88
N GLU A 64 -8.74 -10.08 0.08
CA GLU A 64 -10.14 -10.08 0.47
C GLU A 64 -10.52 -8.74 1.10
N ARG A 65 -11.55 -8.13 0.53
CA ARG A 65 -12.13 -6.88 1.03
C ARG A 65 -12.73 -7.09 2.42
N ASP A 66 -12.56 -6.10 3.30
CA ASP A 66 -13.31 -6.04 4.56
C ASP A 66 -14.81 -5.83 4.26
N PRO A 67 -15.70 -6.77 4.63
CA PRO A 67 -17.14 -6.63 4.40
C PRO A 67 -17.77 -5.44 5.15
N LYS A 68 -17.12 -4.93 6.20
CA LYS A 68 -17.54 -3.73 6.93
C LYS A 68 -17.16 -2.44 6.20
N SER A 69 -16.25 -2.51 5.23
CA SER A 69 -15.86 -1.36 4.42
C SER A 69 -17.03 -0.93 3.52
N ARG A 70 -17.54 0.27 3.78
CA ARG A 70 -18.59 0.92 2.96
C ARG A 70 -18.02 1.72 1.78
N LEU A 71 -16.73 1.61 1.54
CA LEU A 71 -16.02 2.42 0.57
C LEU A 71 -16.12 1.77 -0.82
N PRO A 72 -16.36 2.52 -1.89
CA PRO A 72 -16.17 1.98 -3.25
C PRO A 72 -14.71 1.50 -3.39
N GLU A 73 -14.45 0.57 -4.33
CA GLU A 73 -13.11 0.02 -4.62
C GLU A 73 -12.15 1.07 -5.19
N SER A 74 -11.87 2.09 -4.39
CA SER A 74 -11.30 3.37 -4.76
C SER A 74 -10.02 3.59 -3.95
N PRO A 75 -8.93 4.04 -4.59
CA PRO A 75 -7.60 4.15 -3.97
C PRO A 75 -7.46 5.29 -2.93
N PHE A 76 -8.56 5.75 -2.31
CA PHE A 76 -8.57 7.02 -1.58
C PHE A 76 -8.93 6.95 -0.10
N VAL A 77 -9.11 5.78 0.52
CA VAL A 77 -9.54 5.78 1.93
C VAL A 77 -9.00 4.61 2.76
N VAL A 78 -8.41 4.96 3.90
CA VAL A 78 -7.86 4.02 4.90
C VAL A 78 -8.53 4.25 6.24
N PRO A 79 -8.89 3.19 6.97
CA PRO A 79 -9.25 3.27 8.39
C PRO A 79 -8.05 3.65 9.26
N SER A 80 -8.31 4.38 10.35
CA SER A 80 -7.30 5.08 11.16
C SER A 80 -6.34 4.19 11.98
N ASP A 81 -6.58 2.88 12.16
CA ASP A 81 -6.07 2.17 13.34
C ASP A 81 -5.30 0.86 13.05
N ALA A 82 -4.29 0.91 12.17
CA ALA A 82 -3.57 -0.27 11.66
C ALA A 82 -2.38 -0.79 12.51
N ASN A 83 -2.25 -0.40 13.78
CA ASN A 83 -1.02 -0.68 14.55
C ASN A 83 -1.28 -1.49 15.83
N ALA A 84 -1.47 -2.80 15.69
CA ALA A 84 -1.07 -3.84 16.66
C ALA A 84 -1.46 -5.26 16.20
N ASP A 85 -2.53 -5.37 15.41
CA ASP A 85 -3.12 -6.64 14.98
C ASP A 85 -3.04 -6.78 13.46
N VAL A 86 -2.56 -7.92 12.96
CA VAL A 86 -2.58 -8.27 11.52
C VAL A 86 -3.99 -8.20 10.94
N SER A 87 -5.03 -8.37 11.77
CA SER A 87 -6.42 -8.17 11.37
C SER A 87 -6.75 -6.72 10.97
N ALA A 88 -5.97 -5.75 11.46
CA ALA A 88 -6.13 -4.31 11.19
C ALA A 88 -5.31 -3.83 9.97
N LEU A 89 -4.65 -4.73 9.24
CA LEU A 89 -3.96 -4.39 8.01
C LEU A 89 -4.95 -3.83 6.98
N TRP A 90 -4.53 -2.74 6.33
CA TRP A 90 -5.31 -2.18 5.25
C TRP A 90 -5.38 -3.15 4.06
N ARG A 91 -6.60 -3.42 3.61
CA ARG A 91 -6.88 -4.41 2.56
C ARG A 91 -7.07 -3.82 1.17
N GLY A 92 -7.06 -2.49 1.07
CA GLY A 92 -7.36 -1.78 -0.18
C GLY A 92 -6.23 -1.83 -1.22
N PRO A 93 -6.45 -1.25 -2.41
CA PRO A 93 -5.49 -1.30 -3.50
C PRO A 93 -4.25 -0.41 -3.27
N HIS A 94 -3.06 -0.99 -3.20
CA HIS A 94 -1.80 -0.25 -3.03
C HIS A 94 -0.73 -0.66 -4.04
N LEU A 95 0.25 0.23 -4.20
CA LEU A 95 1.55 -0.08 -4.77
C LEU A 95 2.55 -0.22 -3.63
N SER A 96 3.38 -1.26 -3.68
CA SER A 96 4.49 -1.43 -2.75
C SER A 96 5.80 -1.20 -3.48
N PHE A 97 6.66 -0.38 -2.89
CA PHE A 97 8.01 -0.14 -3.38
C PHE A 97 9.02 -0.72 -2.40
N ARG A 98 10.00 -1.44 -2.93
CA ARG A 98 11.15 -1.87 -2.16
C ARG A 98 12.22 -0.80 -2.23
N VAL A 99 12.90 -0.58 -1.11
CA VAL A 99 14.06 0.30 -0.97
C VAL A 99 15.21 -0.49 -0.37
N SER A 100 16.44 -0.02 -0.59
CA SER A 100 17.62 -0.68 0.00
C SER A 100 17.73 -0.49 1.52
N ASP A 101 17.20 0.62 2.04
CA ASP A 101 17.22 0.96 3.46
C ASP A 101 15.86 1.54 3.86
N TYR A 102 15.10 0.78 4.64
CA TYR A 102 13.75 1.15 5.05
C TYR A 102 13.75 2.34 6.03
N ASP A 103 14.60 2.31 7.05
CA ASP A 103 14.62 3.33 8.10
C ASP A 103 15.10 4.67 7.54
N ALA A 104 16.12 4.66 6.69
CA ALA A 104 16.58 5.87 6.00
C ALA A 104 15.50 6.43 5.05
N ALA A 105 14.76 5.57 4.35
CA ALA A 105 13.66 6.00 3.51
C ALA A 105 12.53 6.65 4.32
N ILE A 106 12.12 6.05 5.45
CA ILE A 106 11.09 6.60 6.33
C ILE A 106 11.53 7.95 6.93
N ASN A 107 12.78 8.05 7.40
CA ASN A 107 13.31 9.30 7.95
C ASN A 107 13.36 10.41 6.89
N THR A 108 13.79 10.07 5.67
CA THR A 108 13.78 10.99 4.52
C THR A 108 12.35 11.44 4.16
N LEU A 109 11.41 10.51 4.08
CA LEU A 109 9.99 10.79 3.81
C LEU A 109 9.42 11.75 4.87
N LYS A 110 9.70 11.53 6.16
CA LYS A 110 9.27 12.41 7.25
C LYS A 110 9.76 13.84 7.05
N GLY A 111 11.03 14.02 6.70
CA GLY A 111 11.60 15.33 6.41
C GLY A 111 10.99 15.99 5.17
N MET A 112 10.72 15.23 4.10
CA MET A 112 10.14 15.74 2.86
C MET A 112 8.68 16.17 3.04
N VAL A 113 7.87 15.33 3.68
CA VAL A 113 6.45 15.65 3.98
C VAL A 113 6.37 16.91 4.84
N TRP A 114 7.23 17.03 5.86
CA TRP A 114 7.31 18.24 6.68
C TRP A 114 7.57 19.50 5.83
N ARG A 115 8.52 19.46 4.89
CA ARG A 115 8.82 20.58 3.98
C ARG A 115 7.67 20.92 3.04
N LEU A 116 6.95 19.91 2.53
CA LEU A 116 5.79 20.11 1.64
C LEU A 116 4.61 20.75 2.39
N VAL A 117 4.41 20.40 3.66
CA VAL A 117 3.32 20.95 4.49
C VAL A 117 3.65 22.36 5.00
N THR A 118 4.89 22.61 5.40
CA THR A 118 5.30 23.91 6.00
C THR A 118 5.79 24.94 4.98
N GLY A 119 6.16 24.52 3.77
CA GLY A 119 6.58 25.40 2.68
C GLY A 119 5.44 26.21 2.03
N ARG A 120 4.17 25.92 2.36
CA ARG A 120 3.01 26.72 1.94
C ARG A 120 2.60 27.70 3.05
N HIS A 121 3.21 28.88 3.04
CA HIS A 121 2.91 30.09 3.84
C HIS A 121 3.02 30.01 5.39
N PRO A 122 3.82 30.88 6.04
CA PRO A 122 4.16 30.80 7.46
C PRO A 122 3.15 31.45 8.43
N HIS A 123 1.96 31.90 7.99
CA HIS A 123 1.03 32.59 8.88
C HIS A 123 -0.24 31.76 9.14
N LYS A 124 -0.29 31.20 10.36
CA LYS A 124 -1.35 30.39 10.98
C LYS A 124 -1.48 28.96 10.47
N LEU A 125 -0.63 28.06 10.99
CA LEU A 125 -1.07 26.69 11.24
C LEU A 125 -1.20 26.46 12.75
N ARG A 126 -2.45 26.30 13.18
CA ARG A 126 -2.83 25.80 14.50
C ARG A 126 -2.31 24.36 14.61
N LEU A 127 -1.68 24.02 15.72
CA LEU A 127 -1.09 22.72 16.11
C LEU A 127 -2.11 21.55 16.18
N ARG A 128 -2.93 21.36 15.14
CA ARG A 128 -3.82 20.20 14.98
C ARG A 128 -3.62 19.42 13.69
N THR A 129 -2.91 19.97 12.68
CA THR A 129 -2.85 19.38 11.33
C THR A 129 -1.61 18.52 11.05
N ILE A 130 -0.71 18.31 12.00
CA ILE A 130 0.51 17.49 11.81
C ILE A 130 0.17 16.00 11.83
N GLN A 131 -0.90 15.60 12.52
CA GLN A 131 -1.35 14.20 12.60
C GLN A 131 -2.28 13.82 11.43
N ASP A 132 -3.05 14.79 10.92
CA ASP A 132 -4.03 14.56 9.85
C ASP A 132 -3.40 14.47 8.44
N GLY A 133 -2.24 15.10 8.22
CA GLY A 133 -1.57 15.10 6.91
C GLY A 133 -0.87 13.79 6.57
N TRP A 134 -0.33 13.09 7.57
CA TRP A 134 0.32 11.79 7.38
C TRP A 134 -0.70 10.68 7.09
N GLN A 135 -1.84 10.76 7.79
CA GLN A 135 -2.99 9.93 7.56
C GLN A 135 -3.73 10.28 6.25
N ASN A 136 -3.19 10.95 5.24
CA ASN A 136 -3.92 11.08 3.95
C ASN A 136 -3.06 10.74 2.73
N PHE A 137 -1.77 10.48 2.93
CA PHE A 137 -0.83 10.30 1.82
C PHE A 137 -0.24 8.89 1.75
N CYS A 138 -0.07 8.24 2.89
CA CYS A 138 0.19 6.79 2.96
C CYS A 138 -1.09 6.03 3.33
N ARG A 139 -2.21 6.57 2.84
CA ARG A 139 -3.50 5.96 2.98
C ARG A 139 -3.74 5.09 1.74
#